data_AF-A0A5S3YV64-F1
#
_entry.id   AF-A0A5S3YV64-F1
#
_cell.length_a   1.000
_cell.length_b   1.000
_cell.length_c   1.000
_cell.angle_alpha   90.00
_cell.angle_beta   90.00
_cell.angle_gamma   90.00
#
_symmetry.space_group_name_H-M   'P 1'
#
loop_
_entity.id
_entity.type
_entity.pdbx_description
1 polymer ?
#
loop_
_entity_poly.entity_id
_entity_poly.type
_entity_poly.pdbx_seq_one_letter_code
_entity_poly.pdbx_strand_id
1 'polypeptide(L)'
;GEAFEKRMVQEQDVDSHFIYVPDNQLKLNLLRHGRISGFLEEKYNILYQAQNNPDFMSITLSSLVVNEEPVYYAFSKRTISKAQYHKLKEAFTAIKNSGKLAQILKKYKLD
;
A
#
# COMPACT_ATOMS: atom_id res chain seq x y z
N GLY A 1 4.85 -10.01 3.09
CA GLY A 1 6.31 -10.22 3.04
C GLY A 1 6.59 -11.59 3.58
N GLU A 2 7.34 -12.41 2.85
CA GLU A 2 7.43 -13.85 3.09
C GLU A 2 7.83 -14.19 4.54
N ALA A 3 8.80 -13.47 5.12
CA ALA A 3 9.22 -13.68 6.50
C ALA A 3 8.13 -13.34 7.53
N PHE A 4 7.40 -12.23 7.32
CA PHE A 4 6.27 -11.85 8.15
C PHE A 4 5.14 -12.88 8.05
N GLU A 5 4.80 -13.32 6.83
CA GLU A 5 3.76 -14.34 6.61
C GLU A 5 4.15 -15.68 7.25
N LYS A 6 5.40 -16.11 7.10
CA LYS A 6 5.92 -17.32 7.77
C LYS A 6 5.79 -17.21 9.29
N ARG A 7 6.18 -16.08 9.88
CA ARG A 7 6.00 -15.82 11.31
C ARG A 7 4.53 -15.93 11.71
N MET A 8 3.64 -15.30 10.94
CA MET A 8 2.20 -15.29 11.23
C MET A 8 1.56 -16.68 11.19
N VAL A 9 2.13 -17.63 10.42
CA VAL A 9 1.66 -19.01 10.35
C VAL A 9 2.25 -19.89 11.47
N GLN A 10 3.48 -19.59 11.90
CA GLN A 10 4.24 -20.42 12.83
C GLN A 10 3.95 -20.13 14.30
N GLU A 11 3.59 -18.90 14.63
CA GLU A 11 3.38 -18.48 16.01
C GLU A 11 1.92 -18.72 16.46
N GLN A 12 1.74 -19.25 17.68
CA GLN A 12 0.42 -19.58 18.24
C GLN A 12 -0.27 -18.38 18.90
N ASP A 13 0.42 -17.26 19.05
CA ASP A 13 -0.04 -16.05 19.73
C ASP A 13 -0.36 -14.92 18.74
N VAL A 14 -0.50 -15.22 17.45
CA VAL A 14 -0.85 -14.22 16.43
C VAL A 14 -2.12 -13.47 16.79
N ASP A 15 -3.15 -14.17 17.25
CA ASP A 15 -4.45 -13.59 17.59
C ASP A 15 -4.40 -12.69 18.85
N SER A 16 -3.34 -12.79 19.66
CA SER A 16 -3.14 -11.88 20.80
C SER A 16 -2.40 -10.59 20.42
N HIS A 17 -1.76 -10.55 19.25
CA HIS A 17 -0.97 -9.42 18.78
C HIS A 17 -1.58 -8.71 17.56
N PHE A 18 -2.34 -9.41 16.73
CA PHE A 18 -2.91 -8.90 15.49
C PHE A 18 -4.41 -9.13 15.42
N ILE A 19 -5.12 -8.11 14.93
CA ILE A 19 -6.53 -8.19 14.57
C ILE A 19 -6.70 -7.77 13.13
N TYR A 20 -7.60 -8.45 12.41
CA TYR A 20 -7.98 -8.03 11.07
C TYR A 20 -9.09 -6.97 11.16
N VAL A 21 -8.83 -5.81 10.57
CA VAL A 21 -9.78 -4.71 10.47
C VAL A 21 -9.82 -4.26 9.02
N PRO A 22 -10.95 -4.35 8.29
CA PRO A 22 -10.98 -4.03 6.87
C PRO A 22 -11.07 -2.53 6.59
N ASP A 23 -11.59 -1.73 7.54
CA ASP A 23 -11.87 -0.32 7.35
C ASP A 23 -10.80 0.58 7.99
N ASN A 24 -10.33 1.58 7.24
CA ASN A 24 -9.28 2.49 7.69
C ASN A 24 -9.76 3.46 8.78
N GLN A 25 -11.03 3.87 8.76
CA GLN A 25 -11.56 4.74 9.81
C GLN A 25 -11.66 3.98 11.13
N LEU A 26 -12.07 2.72 11.10
CA LEU A 26 -12.13 1.86 12.28
C LEU A 26 -10.72 1.60 12.85
N LYS A 27 -9.71 1.32 12.01
CA LYS A 27 -8.29 1.22 12.46
C LYS A 27 -7.86 2.48 13.21
N LEU A 28 -8.16 3.64 12.63
CA LEU A 28 -7.81 4.91 13.24
C LEU A 28 -8.54 5.15 14.56
N ASN A 29 -9.83 4.82 14.64
CA ASN A 29 -10.60 4.90 15.87
C ASN A 29 -10.00 4.01 16.96
N LEU A 30 -9.63 2.76 16.62
CA LEU A 30 -8.97 1.86 17.56
C LEU A 30 -7.65 2.42 18.07
N LEU A 31 -6.84 3.01 17.19
CA LEU A 31 -5.58 3.65 17.56
C LEU A 31 -5.81 4.85 18.49
N ARG A 32 -6.74 5.75 18.16
CA ARG A 32 -7.08 6.94 18.96
C ARG A 32 -7.59 6.60 20.36
N HIS A 33 -8.28 5.47 20.51
CA HIS A 33 -8.78 4.99 21.80
C HIS A 33 -7.80 4.06 22.54
N GLY A 34 -6.56 3.92 22.05
CA GLY A 34 -5.54 3.08 22.69
C GLY A 34 -5.87 1.59 22.69
N ARG A 35 -6.71 1.13 21.76
CA ARG A 35 -7.09 -0.29 21.62
C ARG A 35 -6.08 -1.09 20.81
N ILE A 36 -5.26 -0.42 20.01
CA ILE A 36 -4.13 -0.98 19.27
C ILE A 36 -2.94 -0.04 19.38
N SER A 37 -1.73 -0.57 19.24
CA SER A 37 -0.49 0.23 19.24
C SER A 37 -0.15 0.82 17.86
N GLY A 38 -0.75 0.29 16.80
CA GLY A 38 -0.50 0.69 15.41
C GLY A 38 -1.21 -0.25 14.44
N PHE A 39 -1.13 0.05 13.15
CA PHE A 39 -1.66 -0.80 12.09
C PHE A 39 -0.73 -0.83 10.88
N LEU A 40 -0.77 -1.94 10.13
CA LEU A 40 -0.03 -2.12 8.88
C LEU A 40 -0.91 -1.70 7.71
N GLU A 41 -0.37 -0.85 6.84
CA GLU A 41 -1.08 -0.30 5.67
C GLU A 41 -0.12 0.01 4.53
N GLU A 42 -0.69 0.20 3.33
CA GLU A 42 0.06 0.66 2.17
C GLU A 42 0.49 2.13 2.37
N LYS A 43 1.79 2.39 2.23
CA LYS A 43 2.43 3.68 2.57
C LYS A 43 1.79 4.85 1.83
N TYR A 44 1.54 4.70 0.53
CA TYR A 44 1.05 5.80 -0.31
C TYR A 44 -0.40 6.17 0.01
N ASN A 45 -1.24 5.19 0.34
CA ASN A 45 -2.58 5.43 0.85
C ASN A 45 -2.53 6.29 2.13
N ILE A 46 -1.66 5.95 3.09
CA ILE A 46 -1.55 6.72 4.34
C ILE A 46 -0.98 8.12 4.11
N LEU A 47 0.02 8.28 3.24
CA LEU A 47 0.57 9.60 2.89
C LEU A 47 -0.49 10.50 2.26
N TYR A 48 -1.33 9.96 1.39
CA TYR A 48 -2.45 10.70 0.82
C TYR A 48 -3.46 11.10 1.89
N GLN A 49 -3.86 10.17 2.78
CA GLN A 49 -4.82 10.45 3.84
C GLN A 49 -4.30 11.50 4.82
N ALA A 50 -3.04 11.43 5.24
CA ALA A 50 -2.44 12.41 6.14
C ALA A 50 -2.42 13.84 5.57
N GLN A 51 -2.43 13.99 4.24
CA GLN A 51 -2.45 15.30 3.56
C GLN A 51 -3.87 15.83 3.32
N ASN A 52 -4.87 14.95 3.22
CA ASN A 52 -6.22 15.31 2.75
C ASN A 52 -7.33 15.06 3.77
N ASN A 53 -7.04 14.35 4.85
CA ASN A 53 -8.00 13.97 5.87
C ASN A 53 -7.52 14.43 7.26
N PRO A 54 -8.24 15.38 7.92
CA PRO A 54 -7.89 15.88 9.24
C PRO A 54 -7.71 14.79 10.30
N ASP A 55 -8.48 13.69 10.20
CA ASP A 55 -8.42 12.58 11.14
C ASP A 55 -7.07 11.86 11.10
N PHE A 56 -6.39 11.86 9.95
CA PHE A 56 -5.08 11.22 9.74
C PHE A 56 -3.90 12.17 10.00
N MET A 57 -4.13 13.43 10.38
CA MET A 57 -3.03 14.38 10.60
C MET A 57 -2.22 14.10 11.87
N SER A 58 -2.79 13.36 12.84
CA SER A 58 -2.16 13.10 14.14
C SER A 58 -1.45 11.75 14.24
N ILE A 59 -1.37 10.97 13.15
CA ILE A 59 -0.67 9.67 13.16
C ILE A 59 0.77 9.83 12.68
N THR A 60 1.68 9.11 13.34
CA THR A 60 3.08 9.04 12.93
C THR A 60 3.31 7.80 12.08
N LEU A 61 3.93 7.95 10.91
CA LEU A 61 4.39 6.83 10.11
C LEU A 61 5.69 6.26 10.70
N SER A 62 5.66 4.97 11.03
CA SER A 62 6.88 4.24 11.40
C SER A 62 7.78 4.03 10.18
N SER A 63 9.10 4.00 10.38
CA SER A 63 10.07 3.63 9.34
C SER A 63 10.13 2.12 9.10
N LEU A 64 9.42 1.32 9.88
CA LEU A 64 9.38 -0.14 9.73
C LEU A 64 8.63 -0.53 8.45
N VAL A 65 9.34 -1.16 7.51
CA VAL A 65 8.75 -1.74 6.31
C VAL A 65 8.64 -3.25 6.50
N VAL A 66 7.41 -3.75 6.55
CA VAL A 66 7.12 -5.19 6.72
C VAL A 66 7.12 -5.93 5.37
N ASN A 67 6.81 -5.22 4.29
CA ASN A 67 6.80 -5.76 2.94
C ASN A 67 7.02 -4.64 1.91
N GLU A 68 7.82 -4.93 0.90
CA GLU A 68 7.98 -4.07 -0.29
C GLU A 68 7.91 -4.95 -1.53
N GLU A 69 6.99 -4.62 -2.44
CA GLU A 69 6.76 -5.36 -3.68
C GLU A 69 6.48 -4.38 -4.82
N PRO A 70 6.87 -4.69 -6.07
CA PRO A 70 6.53 -3.85 -7.19
C PRO A 70 5.00 -3.80 -7.41
N VAL A 71 4.48 -2.61 -7.74
CA VAL A 71 3.07 -2.43 -8.09
C VAL A 71 2.86 -2.71 -9.58
N TYR A 72 1.84 -3.50 -9.90
CA TYR A 72 1.50 -3.88 -11.27
C TYR A 72 0.08 -3.44 -11.64
N TYR A 73 -0.14 -3.17 -12.92
CA TYR A 73 -1.49 -3.06 -13.47
C TYR A 73 -2.09 -4.47 -13.58
N ALA A 74 -3.19 -4.70 -12.88
CA ALA A 74 -3.95 -5.94 -12.99
C ALA A 74 -4.95 -5.86 -14.16
N PHE A 75 -4.85 -6.80 -15.10
CA PHE A 75 -5.79 -6.93 -16.21
C PHE A 75 -6.51 -8.28 -16.15
N SER A 76 -7.81 -8.29 -16.42
CA SER A 76 -8.57 -9.54 -16.51
C SER A 76 -8.15 -10.33 -17.75
N LYS A 77 -7.68 -11.57 -17.52
CA LYS A 77 -7.32 -12.51 -18.61
C LYS A 77 -8.50 -12.83 -19.55
N ARG A 78 -9.75 -12.60 -19.10
CA ARG A 78 -10.96 -12.86 -19.90
C ARG A 78 -11.26 -11.75 -20.90
N THR A 79 -10.90 -10.50 -20.58
CA THR A 79 -11.32 -9.34 -21.37
C THR A 79 -10.17 -8.67 -22.09
N ILE A 80 -8.93 -8.80 -21.63
CA ILE A 80 -7.78 -8.21 -22.31
C ILE A 80 -7.35 -9.06 -23.51
N SER A 81 -7.33 -8.44 -24.69
CA SER A 81 -6.67 -9.03 -25.85
C SER A 81 -5.15 -8.88 -25.76
N LYS A 82 -4.40 -9.76 -26.45
CA LYS A 82 -2.94 -9.64 -26.56
C LYS A 82 -2.53 -8.27 -27.11
N ALA A 83 -3.23 -7.77 -28.14
CA ALA A 83 -2.94 -6.47 -28.75
C ALA A 83 -3.11 -5.31 -27.76
N GLN A 84 -4.20 -5.30 -26.98
CA GLN A 84 -4.39 -4.29 -25.93
C GLN A 84 -3.30 -4.35 -24.86
N TYR A 85 -2.94 -5.56 -24.41
CA TYR A 85 -1.86 -5.75 -23.45
C TYR A 85 -0.53 -5.20 -23.98
N HIS A 86 -0.17 -5.52 -25.22
CA HIS A 86 1.06 -5.01 -25.84
C HIS A 86 1.06 -3.49 -25.93
N LYS A 87 -0.03 -2.88 -26.39
CA LYS A 87 -0.16 -1.42 -26.49
C LYS A 87 -0.02 -0.73 -25.12
N LEU A 88 -0.64 -1.28 -24.08
CA LEU A 88 -0.54 -0.75 -22.71
C LEU A 88 0.89 -0.90 -22.16
N LYS A 89 1.53 -2.04 -22.41
CA LYS A 89 2.92 -2.29 -22.01
C LYS A 89 3.88 -1.31 -22.68
N GLU A 90 3.76 -1.11 -23.99
CA GLU A 90 4.57 -0.17 -24.75
C GLU A 90 4.38 1.27 -24.29
N ALA A 91 3.13 1.70 -24.07
CA ALA A 91 2.82 3.03 -23.56
C ALA A 91 3.43 3.26 -22.17
N PHE A 92 3.34 2.27 -21.27
CA PHE A 92 3.96 2.38 -19.95
C PHE A 92 5.49 2.44 -20.04
N THR A 93 6.12 1.62 -20.89
CA THR A 93 7.56 1.68 -21.14
C THR A 93 7.99 3.04 -21.68
N ALA A 94 7.23 3.64 -22.61
CA ALA A 94 7.52 4.97 -23.15
C ALA A 94 7.44 6.07 -22.07
N ILE A 95 6.43 6.04 -21.19
CA ILE A 95 6.29 6.99 -20.08
C ILE A 95 7.42 6.82 -19.06
N LYS A 96 7.86 5.57 -18.80
CA LYS A 96 9.01 5.29 -17.94
C LYS A 96 10.30 5.86 -18.55
N ASN A 97 10.58 5.53 -19.81
CA ASN A 97 11.82 5.91 -20.49
C ASN A 97 11.95 7.41 -20.76
N SER A 98 10.83 8.12 -20.93
CA SER A 98 10.82 9.59 -21.08
C SER A 98 11.09 10.35 -19.78
N GLY A 99 11.22 9.67 -18.64
CA GLY A 99 11.33 10.30 -17.32
C GLY A 99 10.02 10.90 -16.82
N LYS A 100 8.93 10.84 -17.61
CA LYS A 100 7.63 11.37 -17.23
C LYS A 100 7.07 10.65 -16.00
N LEU A 101 7.29 9.34 -15.89
CA LEU A 101 6.92 8.58 -14.69
C LEU A 101 7.60 9.13 -13.44
N ALA A 102 8.90 9.40 -13.49
CA ALA A 102 9.64 9.96 -12.36
C ALA A 102 9.12 11.34 -11.95
N GLN A 103 8.76 12.19 -12.91
CA GLN A 103 8.12 13.48 -12.64
C GLN A 103 6.77 13.32 -11.91
N ILE A 104 5.97 12.32 -12.31
CA ILE A 104 4.70 12.01 -11.65
C ILE A 104 4.95 11.56 -10.22
N LEU A 105 5.85 10.60 -10.00
CA LEU A 105 6.18 10.09 -8.66
C LEU A 105 6.64 11.22 -7.73
N LYS A 106 7.55 12.07 -8.19
CA LYS A 106 8.03 13.23 -7.44
C LYS A 106 6.92 14.24 -7.09
N LYS A 107 5.98 14.50 -8.02
CA LYS A 107 4.83 15.38 -7.76
C LYS A 107 3.99 14.88 -6.57
N TYR A 108 3.86 13.57 -6.44
CA TYR A 108 3.08 12.94 -5.37
C TYR A 108 3.93 12.49 -4.17
N LYS A 109 5.24 12.82 -4.15
CA LYS A 109 6.19 12.40 -3.10
C LYS A 109 6.26 10.88 -2.94
N LEU A 110 6.26 10.18 -4.08
CA LEU A 110 6.33 8.72 -4.20
C LEU A 110 7.65 8.26 -4.81
N ASP A 111 8.63 9.16 -4.93
CA ASP A 111 9.99 8.89 -5.39
C ASP A 111 10.89 8.27 -4.30
#